data_AF-A0A9X6X819-F1
#
_entry.id   AF-A0A9X6X819-F1
#
_cell.length_a   1.000
_cell.length_b   1.000
_cell.length_c   1.000
_cell.angle_alpha   90.00
_cell.angle_beta   90.00
_cell.angle_gamma   90.00
#
_symmetry.space_group_name_H-M   'P 1'
#
loop_
_entity.id
_entity.type
_entity.pdbx_description
1 polymer ?
#
loop_
_entity_poly.entity_id
_entity_poly.type
_entity_poly.pdbx_seq_one_letter_code
_entity_poly.pdbx_strand_id
1 'polypeptide(L)'
;MVSFLRQKGFLFKLGLVICLVWFLVALFAPFIATHSVTTQNLSIRYESPSASHFFGTDELGRDVFSRVIVGSRISLTAGVITVVCAFAFGILYGGIAGYKGGYVDEVMMRFSELIMAFPPLILAMVIAAALGPSILNSVLAMAIIWWPNYARLMRSMVISLKESEYVTASRVMGASHIRVLFLEILPNCFGPLLVMATLDLGNAILMFSGLSFLGLGTQPPTPEWGSMVSGGAKVIQNWWVSTFPGLAIFSVSVGANFVGDGLRDFLDPKLKKE
;
A
#
# COMPACT_ATOMS: atom_id res chain seq x y z
N MET A 1 -1.11 -23.81 -22.80
CA MET A 1 -2.23 -22.96 -22.36
C MET A 1 -2.82 -23.38 -21.01
N VAL A 2 -3.26 -24.63 -20.83
CA VAL A 2 -3.80 -25.14 -19.53
C VAL A 2 -2.80 -25.05 -18.37
N SER A 3 -1.52 -25.34 -18.61
CA SER A 3 -0.44 -25.17 -17.61
C SER A 3 -0.26 -23.70 -17.16
N PHE A 4 -0.41 -22.76 -18.10
CA PHE A 4 -0.23 -21.32 -17.87
C PHE A 4 -1.39 -20.72 -17.06
N LEU A 5 -2.63 -21.08 -17.38
CA LEU A 5 -3.81 -20.68 -16.61
C LEU A 5 -3.82 -21.30 -15.20
N ARG A 6 -3.31 -22.53 -15.05
CA ARG A 6 -3.16 -23.22 -13.76
C ARG A 6 -2.08 -22.57 -12.87
N GLN A 7 -0.96 -22.13 -13.46
CA GLN A 7 0.09 -21.39 -12.76
C GLN A 7 -0.39 -20.02 -12.27
N LYS A 8 -1.16 -19.29 -13.08
CA LYS A 8 -1.75 -17.99 -12.68
C LYS A 8 -2.72 -18.12 -11.51
N GLY A 9 -3.59 -19.13 -11.53
CA GLY A 9 -4.48 -19.43 -10.40
C GLY A 9 -3.73 -19.86 -9.13
N PHE A 10 -2.54 -20.45 -9.26
CA PHE A 10 -1.69 -20.79 -8.12
C PHE A 10 -1.07 -19.53 -7.49
N LEU A 11 -0.50 -18.62 -8.29
CA LEU A 11 0.10 -17.38 -7.78
C LEU A 11 -0.92 -16.52 -7.04
N PHE A 12 -2.12 -16.37 -7.59
CA PHE A 12 -3.20 -15.65 -6.91
C PHE A 12 -3.55 -16.25 -5.54
N LYS A 13 -3.72 -17.58 -5.47
CA LYS A 13 -3.99 -18.29 -4.20
C LYS A 13 -2.85 -18.14 -3.21
N LEU A 14 -1.60 -18.24 -3.68
CA LEU A 14 -0.42 -18.02 -2.85
C LEU A 14 -0.39 -16.60 -2.28
N GLY A 15 -0.67 -15.59 -3.11
CA GLY A 15 -0.77 -14.21 -2.68
C GLY A 15 -1.84 -14.01 -1.60
N LEU A 16 -3.04 -14.58 -1.81
CA LEU A 16 -4.11 -14.53 -0.82
C LEU A 16 -3.70 -15.18 0.51
N VAL A 17 -3.02 -16.33 0.47
CA VAL A 17 -2.52 -16.99 1.68
C VAL A 17 -1.49 -16.12 2.40
N ILE A 18 -0.54 -15.52 1.67
CA ILE A 18 0.47 -14.64 2.28
C ILE A 18 -0.18 -13.42 2.93
N CYS A 19 -1.08 -12.72 2.22
CA CYS A 19 -1.79 -11.58 2.77
C CYS A 19 -2.65 -11.96 3.98
N LEU A 20 -3.33 -13.10 3.92
CA LEU A 20 -4.14 -13.62 5.04
C LEU A 20 -3.27 -13.95 6.25
N VAL A 21 -2.13 -14.60 6.06
CA VAL A 21 -1.20 -14.90 7.16
C VAL A 21 -0.73 -13.63 7.83
N TRP A 22 -0.29 -12.62 7.08
CA TRP A 22 0.15 -11.35 7.65
C TRP A 22 -0.98 -10.57 8.32
N PHE A 23 -2.18 -10.61 7.75
CA PHE A 23 -3.37 -10.04 8.39
C PHE A 23 -3.66 -10.71 9.73
N LEU A 24 -3.62 -12.05 9.81
CA LEU A 24 -3.82 -12.79 11.06
C LEU A 24 -2.70 -12.52 12.06
N VAL A 25 -1.45 -12.48 11.61
CA VAL A 25 -0.29 -12.12 12.44
C VAL A 25 -0.47 -10.73 13.04
N ALA A 26 -0.92 -9.74 12.25
CA ALA A 26 -1.16 -8.39 12.75
C ALA A 26 -2.35 -8.33 13.72
N LEU A 27 -3.44 -9.04 13.41
CA LEU A 27 -4.63 -9.08 14.25
C LEU A 27 -4.34 -9.71 15.61
N PHE A 28 -3.61 -10.83 15.64
CA PHE A 28 -3.26 -11.58 16.84
C PHE A 28 -1.87 -11.23 17.40
N ALA A 29 -1.25 -10.14 16.93
CA ALA A 29 0.12 -9.78 17.33
C ALA A 29 0.35 -9.73 18.85
N PRO A 30 -0.55 -9.17 19.68
CA PRO A 30 -0.37 -9.16 21.13
C PRO A 30 -0.33 -10.55 21.77
N PHE A 31 -0.92 -11.56 21.11
CA PHE A 31 -0.95 -12.95 21.60
C PHE A 31 0.18 -13.81 21.00
N ILE A 32 0.68 -13.44 19.82
CA ILE A 32 1.80 -14.13 19.15
C ILE A 32 3.15 -13.64 19.68
N ALA A 33 3.24 -12.37 20.08
CA ALA A 33 4.47 -11.80 20.63
C ALA A 33 4.87 -12.49 21.94
N THR A 34 6.07 -13.06 21.95
CA THR A 34 6.61 -13.80 23.10
C THR A 34 7.14 -12.90 24.22
N HIS A 35 7.58 -11.69 23.87
CA HIS A 35 8.27 -10.77 24.75
C HIS A 35 7.69 -9.36 24.60
N SER A 36 7.90 -8.53 25.62
CA SER A 36 7.64 -7.10 25.53
C SER A 36 8.50 -6.46 24.45
N VAL A 37 7.89 -5.68 23.55
CA VAL A 37 8.59 -5.02 22.45
C VAL A 37 9.36 -3.76 22.86
N THR A 38 9.11 -3.25 24.07
CA THR A 38 9.72 -2.02 24.60
C THR A 38 10.76 -2.29 25.68
N THR A 39 10.70 -3.44 26.35
CA THR A 39 11.63 -3.79 27.44
C THR A 39 13.04 -3.98 26.90
N GLN A 40 14.00 -3.24 27.46
CA GLN A 40 15.40 -3.27 27.05
C GLN A 40 16.20 -4.12 28.04
N ASN A 41 17.14 -4.91 27.53
CA ASN A 41 18.09 -5.65 28.34
C ASN A 41 19.47 -5.69 27.66
N LEU A 42 20.35 -4.77 28.05
CA LEU A 42 21.65 -4.61 27.41
C LEU A 42 22.59 -5.82 27.62
N SER A 43 22.33 -6.70 28.59
CA SER A 43 23.17 -7.88 28.81
C SER A 43 23.05 -8.91 27.68
N ILE A 44 21.90 -8.93 27.01
CA ILE A 44 21.58 -9.83 25.89
C ILE A 44 21.57 -9.06 24.56
N ARG A 45 22.27 -7.93 24.48
CA ARG A 45 22.34 -7.14 23.23
C ARG A 45 22.98 -7.97 22.13
N TYR A 46 22.34 -7.97 20.95
CA TYR A 46 22.88 -8.65 19.77
C TYR A 46 23.16 -10.16 19.97
N GLU A 47 22.34 -10.81 20.79
CA GLU A 47 22.32 -12.26 20.84
C GLU A 47 21.73 -12.82 19.55
N SER A 48 22.39 -13.85 19.03
CA SER A 48 21.95 -14.56 17.83
C SER A 48 20.63 -15.30 18.08
N PRO A 49 19.89 -15.66 17.00
CA PRO A 49 18.70 -16.47 17.09
C PRO A 49 18.88 -17.71 17.96
N SER A 50 17.98 -17.90 18.91
CA SER A 50 18.00 -18.98 19.89
C SER A 50 16.59 -19.44 20.24
N ALA A 51 16.47 -20.49 21.06
CA ALA A 51 15.17 -20.96 21.54
C ALA A 51 14.46 -19.95 22.46
N SER A 52 15.21 -19.07 23.14
CA SER A 52 14.65 -17.97 23.93
C SER A 52 14.28 -16.76 23.06
N HIS A 53 15.07 -16.49 22.02
CA HIS A 53 14.86 -15.37 21.10
C HIS A 53 14.87 -15.85 19.65
N PHE A 54 13.69 -16.20 19.11
CA PHE A 54 13.59 -16.88 17.81
C PHE A 54 14.28 -16.14 16.66
N PHE A 55 14.27 -14.82 16.67
CA PHE A 55 14.94 -13.97 15.67
C PHE A 55 16.15 -13.22 16.24
N GLY A 56 16.63 -13.62 17.42
CA GLY A 56 17.68 -12.93 18.16
C GLY A 56 17.20 -11.61 18.78
N THR A 57 18.16 -10.82 19.24
CA THR A 57 17.91 -9.53 19.90
C THR A 57 18.55 -8.37 19.13
N ASP A 58 18.04 -7.16 19.38
CA ASP A 58 18.53 -5.93 18.75
C ASP A 58 19.56 -5.16 19.61
N GLU A 59 19.87 -3.93 19.19
CA GLU A 59 20.87 -3.07 19.82
C GLU A 59 20.56 -2.69 21.28
N LEU A 60 19.30 -2.82 21.70
CA LEU A 60 18.85 -2.57 23.08
C LEU A 60 18.51 -3.88 23.80
N GLY A 61 18.86 -5.03 23.21
CA GLY A 61 18.50 -6.35 23.71
C GLY A 61 17.01 -6.63 23.68
N ARG A 62 16.26 -5.97 22.78
CA ARG A 62 14.82 -6.25 22.59
C ARG A 62 14.66 -7.43 21.64
N ASP A 63 13.64 -8.25 21.88
CA ASP A 63 13.34 -9.43 21.07
C ASP A 63 12.90 -9.04 19.64
N VAL A 64 13.67 -9.45 18.62
CA VAL A 64 13.41 -9.09 17.22
C VAL A 64 12.13 -9.76 16.72
N PHE A 65 11.83 -10.98 17.17
CA PHE A 65 10.63 -11.71 16.75
C PHE A 65 9.36 -10.95 17.14
N SER A 66 9.22 -10.65 18.43
CA SER A 66 8.07 -9.91 18.96
C SER A 66 7.95 -8.52 18.30
N ARG A 67 9.07 -7.86 18.01
CA ARG A 67 9.09 -6.59 17.27
C ARG A 67 8.63 -6.75 15.81
N VAL A 68 9.01 -7.81 15.09
CA VAL A 68 8.51 -8.08 13.73
C VAL A 68 7.00 -8.34 13.73
N ILE A 69 6.51 -9.17 14.67
CA ILE A 69 5.10 -9.50 14.80
C ILE A 69 4.26 -8.26 15.12
N VAL A 70 4.65 -7.46 16.11
CA VAL A 70 3.92 -6.22 16.44
C VAL A 70 4.09 -5.15 15.36
N GLY A 71 5.27 -5.07 14.75
CA GLY A 71 5.56 -4.16 13.64
C GLY A 71 4.64 -4.36 12.43
N SER A 72 4.14 -5.58 12.22
CA SER A 72 3.15 -5.86 11.18
C SER A 72 1.90 -4.99 11.30
N ARG A 73 1.43 -4.69 12.51
CA ARG A 73 0.26 -3.82 12.71
C ARG A 73 0.53 -2.42 12.19
N ILE A 74 1.72 -1.89 12.47
CA ILE A 74 2.09 -0.52 12.08
C ILE A 74 2.32 -0.43 10.58
N SER A 75 3.17 -1.30 10.03
CA SER A 75 3.56 -1.26 8.61
C SER A 75 2.37 -1.58 7.69
N LEU A 76 1.53 -2.58 8.02
CA LEU A 76 0.34 -2.90 7.23
C LEU A 76 -0.71 -1.78 7.30
N THR A 77 -0.99 -1.26 8.49
CA THR A 77 -1.99 -0.20 8.67
C THR A 77 -1.59 1.07 7.92
N ALA A 78 -0.31 1.45 7.98
CA ALA A 78 0.20 2.61 7.23
C ALA A 78 -0.02 2.43 5.72
N GLY A 79 0.36 1.27 5.16
CA GLY A 79 0.15 0.98 3.74
C GLY A 79 -1.32 1.01 3.33
N VAL A 80 -2.20 0.35 4.11
CA VAL A 80 -3.66 0.31 3.84
C VAL A 80 -4.26 1.72 3.89
N ILE A 81 -3.97 2.51 4.93
CA ILE A 81 -4.52 3.86 5.06
C ILE A 81 -4.05 4.75 3.91
N THR A 82 -2.76 4.70 3.56
CA THR A 82 -2.24 5.46 2.41
C THR A 82 -3.02 5.15 1.14
N VAL A 83 -3.17 3.86 0.80
CA VAL A 83 -3.88 3.43 -0.42
C VAL A 83 -5.34 3.86 -0.37
N VAL A 84 -6.04 3.63 0.74
CA VAL A 84 -7.47 3.99 0.87
C VAL A 84 -7.68 5.50 0.73
N CYS A 85 -6.85 6.33 1.37
CA CYS A 85 -6.94 7.78 1.26
C CYS A 85 -6.65 8.27 -0.16
N ALA A 86 -5.57 7.77 -0.77
CA ALA A 86 -5.19 8.13 -2.14
C ALA A 86 -6.24 7.70 -3.17
N PHE A 87 -6.78 6.49 -3.01
CA PHE A 87 -7.84 5.92 -3.83
C PHE A 87 -9.12 6.75 -3.72
N ALA A 88 -9.60 7.01 -2.50
CA ALA A 88 -10.84 7.76 -2.29
C ALA A 88 -10.74 9.18 -2.86
N PHE A 89 -9.65 9.90 -2.59
CA PHE A 89 -9.44 11.24 -3.12
C PHE A 89 -9.29 11.22 -4.65
N GLY A 90 -8.46 10.31 -5.18
CA GLY A 90 -8.21 10.22 -6.62
C GLY A 90 -9.47 9.87 -7.42
N ILE A 91 -10.30 8.95 -6.93
CA ILE A 91 -11.59 8.60 -7.55
C ILE A 91 -12.51 9.80 -7.65
N LEU A 92 -12.67 10.55 -6.57
CA LEU A 92 -13.51 11.74 -6.58
C LEU A 92 -12.94 12.81 -7.52
N TYR A 93 -11.64 13.07 -7.42
CA TYR A 93 -10.96 14.08 -8.22
C TYR A 93 -11.02 13.78 -9.72
N GLY A 94 -10.60 12.58 -10.12
CA GLY A 94 -10.61 12.12 -11.50
C GLY A 94 -12.01 11.93 -12.07
N GLY A 95 -12.95 11.49 -11.23
CA GLY A 95 -14.36 11.36 -11.58
C GLY A 95 -14.97 12.70 -11.97
N ILE A 96 -14.74 13.73 -11.15
CA ILE A 96 -15.21 15.10 -11.43
C ILE A 96 -14.55 15.66 -12.68
N ALA A 97 -13.22 15.52 -12.80
CA ALA A 97 -12.45 16.01 -13.95
C ALA A 97 -12.94 15.39 -15.27
N GLY A 98 -13.01 14.06 -15.35
CA GLY A 98 -13.42 13.35 -16.55
C GLY A 98 -14.89 13.57 -16.94
N TYR A 99 -15.77 13.73 -15.95
CA TYR A 99 -17.20 13.95 -16.18
C TYR A 99 -17.50 15.36 -16.68
N LYS A 100 -16.93 16.39 -16.05
CA LYS A 100 -17.14 17.79 -16.45
C LYS A 100 -16.43 18.13 -17.76
N GLY A 101 -15.22 17.63 -17.98
CA GLY A 101 -14.44 17.92 -19.19
C GLY A 101 -14.03 19.40 -19.30
N GLY A 102 -13.54 19.78 -20.48
CA GLY A 102 -13.17 21.16 -20.82
C GLY A 102 -12.13 21.76 -19.86
N TYR A 103 -12.35 23.02 -19.49
CA TYR A 103 -11.41 23.77 -18.65
C TYR A 103 -11.26 23.19 -17.23
N VAL A 104 -12.34 22.62 -16.65
CA VAL A 104 -12.28 22.00 -15.32
C VAL A 104 -11.33 20.82 -15.32
N ASP A 105 -11.47 19.97 -16.33
CA ASP A 105 -10.60 18.82 -16.52
C ASP A 105 -9.14 19.25 -16.70
N GLU A 106 -8.89 20.21 -17.58
CA GLU A 106 -7.55 20.71 -17.84
C GLU A 106 -6.88 21.26 -16.57
N VAL A 107 -7.54 22.17 -15.84
CA VAL A 107 -6.96 22.75 -14.61
C VAL A 107 -6.72 21.69 -13.54
N MET A 108 -7.68 20.79 -13.33
CA MET A 108 -7.57 19.74 -12.32
C MET A 108 -6.42 18.77 -12.67
N MET A 109 -6.36 18.30 -13.90
CA MET A 109 -5.31 17.37 -14.29
C MET A 109 -3.93 18.02 -14.30
N ARG A 110 -3.82 19.30 -14.66
CA ARG A 110 -2.56 20.06 -14.53
C ARG A 110 -2.04 20.08 -13.11
N PHE A 111 -2.91 20.28 -12.11
CA PHE A 111 -2.50 20.19 -10.70
C PHE A 111 -1.98 18.80 -10.33
N SER A 112 -2.65 17.74 -10.79
CA SER A 112 -2.19 16.37 -10.56
C SER A 112 -0.84 16.07 -11.26
N GLU A 113 -0.63 16.61 -12.46
CA GLU A 113 0.61 16.47 -13.24
C GLU A 113 1.80 17.18 -12.57
N LEU A 114 1.57 18.33 -11.93
CA LEU A 114 2.60 19.04 -11.17
C LEU A 114 3.16 18.18 -10.03
N ILE A 115 2.30 17.43 -9.32
CA ILE A 115 2.73 16.52 -8.25
C ILE A 115 3.54 15.36 -8.83
N MET A 116 3.05 14.77 -9.92
CA MET A 116 3.69 13.61 -10.57
C MET A 116 5.01 13.95 -11.28
N ALA A 117 5.29 15.23 -11.51
CA ALA A 117 6.56 15.68 -12.09
C ALA A 117 7.76 15.42 -11.15
N PHE A 118 7.52 15.32 -9.84
CA PHE A 118 8.56 15.01 -8.88
C PHE A 118 8.71 13.50 -8.69
N PRO A 119 9.94 12.98 -8.49
CA PRO A 119 10.14 11.60 -8.08
C PRO A 119 9.37 11.32 -6.78
N PRO A 120 8.48 10.30 -6.72
CA PRO A 120 7.56 10.11 -5.60
C PRO A 120 8.28 10.02 -4.25
N LEU A 121 9.40 9.29 -4.20
CA LEU A 121 10.20 9.15 -2.98
C LEU A 121 10.77 10.47 -2.50
N ILE A 122 11.31 11.28 -3.41
CA ILE A 122 11.90 12.57 -3.06
C ILE A 122 10.83 13.51 -2.52
N LEU A 123 9.68 13.61 -3.20
CA LEU A 123 8.59 14.46 -2.73
C LEU A 123 8.03 13.98 -1.38
N ALA A 124 7.87 12.67 -1.19
CA ALA A 124 7.45 12.10 0.09
C ALA A 124 8.39 12.48 1.23
N MET A 125 9.71 12.36 0.99
CA MET A 125 10.73 12.70 1.98
C MET A 125 10.69 14.17 2.35
N VAL A 126 10.57 15.06 1.36
CA VAL A 126 10.50 16.51 1.60
C VAL A 126 9.27 16.87 2.44
N ILE A 127 8.09 16.33 2.10
CA ILE A 127 6.86 16.59 2.85
C ILE A 127 6.96 16.01 4.26
N ALA A 128 7.40 14.75 4.41
CA ALA A 128 7.53 14.10 5.72
C ALA A 128 8.57 14.81 6.60
N ALA A 129 9.69 15.26 6.04
CA ALA A 129 10.70 16.02 6.76
C ALA A 129 10.17 17.40 7.20
N ALA A 130 9.43 18.10 6.33
CA ALA A 130 8.84 19.39 6.65
C ALA A 130 7.78 19.31 7.76
N LEU A 131 6.98 18.24 7.78
CA LEU A 131 5.97 17.98 8.81
C LEU A 131 6.55 17.40 10.10
N GLY A 132 7.79 16.92 10.05
CA GLY A 132 8.45 16.22 11.14
C GLY A 132 8.17 14.72 11.15
N PRO A 133 9.07 13.92 11.76
CA PRO A 133 9.00 12.47 11.65
C PRO A 133 7.85 11.89 12.50
N SER A 134 6.86 11.31 11.82
CA SER A 134 5.79 10.55 12.45
C SER A 134 5.12 9.59 11.48
N ILE A 135 4.42 8.57 12.00
CA ILE A 135 3.61 7.64 11.19
C ILE A 135 2.59 8.44 10.37
N LEU A 136 1.87 9.35 11.04
CA LEU A 136 0.80 10.12 10.42
C LEU A 136 1.33 11.01 9.31
N ASN A 137 2.44 11.73 9.54
CA ASN A 137 3.02 12.63 8.55
C ASN A 137 3.56 11.87 7.33
N SER A 138 4.17 10.70 7.55
CA SER A 138 4.59 9.83 6.45
C SER A 138 3.39 9.32 5.64
N VAL A 139 2.33 8.85 6.30
CA VAL A 139 1.11 8.40 5.62
C VAL A 139 0.44 9.54 4.83
N LEU A 140 0.38 10.75 5.40
CA LEU A 140 -0.14 11.94 4.72
C LEU A 140 0.71 12.32 3.51
N ALA A 141 2.04 12.37 3.67
CA ALA A 141 2.97 12.64 2.58
C ALA A 141 2.78 11.64 1.43
N MET A 142 2.67 10.35 1.76
CA MET A 142 2.40 9.31 0.78
C MET A 142 1.02 9.45 0.12
N ALA A 143 -0.03 9.78 0.87
CA ALA A 143 -1.36 9.97 0.28
C ALA A 143 -1.38 11.14 -0.73
N ILE A 144 -0.67 12.24 -0.42
CA ILE A 144 -0.57 13.43 -1.28
C ILE A 144 0.13 13.14 -2.62
N ILE A 145 1.11 12.25 -2.64
CA ILE A 145 1.84 11.92 -3.87
C ILE A 145 1.16 10.81 -4.70
N TRP A 146 0.32 9.98 -4.08
CA TRP A 146 -0.19 8.76 -4.71
C TRP A 146 -1.55 8.94 -5.38
N TRP A 147 -2.41 9.82 -4.85
CA TRP A 147 -3.74 10.09 -5.38
C TRP A 147 -3.79 10.48 -6.88
N PRO A 148 -2.79 11.18 -7.47
CA PRO A 148 -2.83 11.56 -8.89
C PRO A 148 -2.93 10.37 -9.84
N ASN A 149 -2.34 9.23 -9.45
CA ASN A 149 -2.38 8.00 -10.25
C ASN A 149 -3.82 7.46 -10.34
N TYR A 150 -4.54 7.41 -9.22
CA TYR A 150 -5.96 7.04 -9.19
C TYR A 150 -6.83 8.05 -9.92
N ALA A 151 -6.56 9.35 -9.79
CA ALA A 151 -7.29 10.39 -10.50
C ALA A 151 -7.16 10.26 -12.02
N ARG A 152 -5.96 10.01 -12.51
CA ARG A 152 -5.71 9.81 -13.94
C ARG A 152 -6.44 8.59 -14.49
N LEU A 153 -6.39 7.46 -13.77
CA LEU A 153 -7.08 6.24 -14.19
C LEU A 153 -8.60 6.39 -14.13
N MET A 154 -9.13 6.99 -13.06
CA MET A 154 -10.56 7.25 -12.96
C MET A 154 -11.02 8.18 -14.09
N ARG A 155 -10.30 9.27 -14.35
CA ARG A 155 -10.61 10.21 -15.43
C ARG A 155 -10.72 9.51 -16.78
N SER A 156 -9.74 8.69 -17.15
CA SER A 156 -9.73 8.03 -18.46
C SER A 156 -10.94 7.10 -18.63
N MET A 157 -11.32 6.37 -17.58
CA MET A 157 -12.50 5.52 -17.59
C MET A 157 -13.79 6.33 -17.65
N VAL A 158 -13.91 7.42 -16.90
CA VAL A 158 -15.09 8.29 -16.93
C VAL A 158 -15.30 8.92 -18.32
N ILE A 159 -14.22 9.37 -18.97
CA ILE A 159 -14.29 9.89 -20.34
C ILE A 159 -14.81 8.83 -21.31
N SER A 160 -14.44 7.56 -21.14
CA SER A 160 -14.96 6.48 -21.97
C SER A 160 -16.41 6.11 -21.64
N LEU A 161 -16.76 6.00 -20.36
CA LEU A 161 -18.10 5.56 -19.93
C LEU A 161 -19.18 6.62 -20.11
N LYS A 162 -18.84 7.91 -20.05
CA LYS A 162 -19.82 8.99 -20.25
C LYS A 162 -20.44 9.01 -21.66
N GLU A 163 -19.74 8.43 -22.64
CA GLU A 163 -20.18 8.33 -24.03
C GLU A 163 -20.93 7.02 -24.33
N SER A 164 -21.17 6.18 -23.31
CA SER A 164 -21.89 4.92 -23.48
C SER A 164 -23.40 5.12 -23.71
N GLU A 165 -24.03 4.17 -24.40
CA GLU A 165 -25.47 4.22 -24.71
C GLU A 165 -26.34 4.27 -23.45
N TYR A 166 -25.99 3.52 -22.40
CA TYR A 166 -26.78 3.49 -21.16
C TYR A 166 -26.74 4.84 -20.42
N VAL A 167 -25.58 5.52 -20.40
CA VAL A 167 -25.46 6.87 -19.83
C VAL A 167 -26.25 7.89 -20.64
N THR A 168 -26.21 7.78 -21.97
CA THR A 168 -26.98 8.65 -22.86
C THR A 168 -28.48 8.45 -22.68
N ALA A 169 -28.95 7.21 -22.60
CA ALA A 169 -30.34 6.87 -22.32
C ALA A 169 -30.79 7.42 -20.95
N SER A 170 -29.97 7.25 -19.90
CA SER A 170 -30.29 7.76 -18.56
C SER A 170 -30.44 9.29 -18.53
N ARG A 171 -29.56 10.01 -19.25
CA ARG A 171 -29.66 11.48 -19.39
C ARG A 171 -30.93 11.90 -20.13
N VAL A 172 -31.32 11.20 -21.20
CA VAL A 172 -32.56 11.48 -21.93
C VAL A 172 -33.80 11.24 -21.06
N MET A 173 -33.75 10.26 -20.15
CA MET A 173 -34.78 10.03 -19.14
C MET A 173 -34.80 11.05 -17.99
N GLY A 174 -33.95 12.09 -18.04
CA GLY A 174 -33.92 13.18 -17.05
C GLY A 174 -33.08 12.90 -15.80
N ALA A 175 -32.17 11.91 -15.83
CA ALA A 175 -31.25 11.70 -14.71
C ALA A 175 -30.31 12.91 -14.52
N SER A 176 -30.17 13.37 -13.28
CA SER A 176 -29.26 14.47 -12.95
C SER A 176 -27.79 14.07 -13.15
N HIS A 177 -26.93 15.04 -13.43
CA HIS A 177 -25.48 14.82 -13.60
C HIS A 177 -24.83 14.11 -12.41
N ILE A 178 -25.24 14.48 -11.19
CA ILE A 178 -24.75 13.86 -9.95
C ILE A 178 -25.16 12.39 -9.89
N ARG A 179 -26.43 12.10 -10.21
CA ARG A 179 -26.93 10.72 -10.27
C ARG A 179 -26.14 9.89 -11.28
N VAL A 180 -25.97 10.39 -12.50
CA VAL A 180 -25.23 9.68 -13.55
C VAL A 180 -23.78 9.42 -13.13
N LEU A 181 -23.10 10.41 -12.56
CA LEU A 181 -21.72 10.22 -12.12
C LEU A 181 -21.63 9.18 -10.99
N PHE A 182 -22.33 9.40 -9.87
CA PHE A 182 -22.12 8.62 -8.64
C PHE A 182 -22.82 7.25 -8.63
N LEU A 183 -23.95 7.10 -9.32
CA LEU A 183 -24.73 5.86 -9.29
C LEU A 183 -24.57 5.02 -10.56
N GLU A 184 -24.09 5.60 -11.66
CA GLU A 184 -23.94 4.87 -12.93
C GLU A 184 -22.48 4.77 -13.37
N ILE A 185 -21.70 5.85 -13.39
CA ILE A 185 -20.33 5.80 -13.92
C ILE A 185 -19.33 5.29 -12.89
N LEU A 186 -19.23 5.93 -11.71
CA LEU A 186 -18.21 5.57 -10.71
C LEU A 186 -18.27 4.09 -10.27
N PRO A 187 -19.45 3.48 -10.04
CA PRO A 187 -19.51 2.07 -9.70
C PRO A 187 -18.98 1.15 -10.81
N ASN A 188 -19.18 1.51 -12.08
CA ASN A 188 -18.68 0.75 -13.22
C ASN A 188 -17.16 0.89 -13.42
N CYS A 189 -16.54 1.93 -12.87
CA CYS A 189 -15.09 2.12 -12.85
C CYS A 189 -14.37 1.31 -11.75
N PHE A 190 -15.09 0.78 -10.77
CA PHE A 190 -14.49 0.33 -9.51
C PHE A 190 -13.57 -0.89 -9.66
N GLY A 191 -13.89 -1.81 -10.57
CA GLY A 191 -13.12 -3.05 -10.79
C GLY A 191 -11.64 -2.79 -11.11
N PRO A 192 -11.31 -2.10 -12.22
CA PRO A 192 -9.92 -1.76 -12.56
C PRO A 192 -9.18 -0.95 -11.48
N LEU A 193 -9.89 -0.06 -10.76
CA LEU A 193 -9.30 0.71 -9.68
C LEU A 193 -8.95 -0.16 -8.46
N LEU A 194 -9.77 -1.15 -8.13
CA LEU A 194 -9.46 -2.11 -7.06
C LEU A 194 -8.23 -2.95 -7.38
N VAL A 195 -8.08 -3.39 -8.64
CA VAL A 195 -6.87 -4.08 -9.09
C VAL A 195 -5.63 -3.21 -8.83
N MET A 196 -5.68 -1.95 -9.26
CA MET A 196 -4.60 -1.00 -9.01
C MET A 196 -4.32 -0.81 -7.52
N ALA A 197 -5.35 -0.67 -6.70
CA ALA A 197 -5.22 -0.52 -5.25
C ALA A 197 -4.53 -1.71 -4.59
N THR A 198 -4.82 -2.93 -5.05
CA THR A 198 -4.17 -4.14 -4.50
C THR A 198 -2.69 -4.23 -4.86
N LEU A 199 -2.30 -3.87 -6.08
CA LEU A 199 -0.89 -3.78 -6.49
C LEU A 199 -0.15 -2.70 -5.70
N ASP A 200 -0.80 -1.56 -5.51
CA ASP A 200 -0.22 -0.42 -4.79
C ASP A 200 -0.03 -0.68 -3.29
N LEU A 201 -0.77 -1.59 -2.68
CA LEU A 201 -0.60 -1.91 -1.27
C LEU A 201 0.83 -2.37 -0.95
N GLY A 202 1.40 -3.25 -1.79
CA GLY A 202 2.77 -3.72 -1.63
C GLY A 202 3.80 -2.60 -1.81
N ASN A 203 3.55 -1.70 -2.76
CA ASN A 203 4.41 -0.54 -3.03
C ASN A 203 4.32 0.51 -1.91
N ALA A 204 3.13 0.73 -1.36
CA ALA A 204 2.91 1.65 -0.25
C ALA A 204 3.64 1.19 1.01
N ILE A 205 3.61 -0.12 1.32
CA ILE A 205 4.36 -0.68 2.46
C ILE A 205 5.86 -0.51 2.26
N LEU A 206 6.38 -0.86 1.08
CA LEU A 206 7.80 -0.66 0.73
C LEU A 206 8.23 0.80 0.88
N MET A 207 7.41 1.71 0.36
CA MET A 207 7.67 3.14 0.42
C MET A 207 7.64 3.67 1.86
N PHE A 208 6.66 3.27 2.66
CA PHE A 208 6.57 3.65 4.08
C PHE A 208 7.76 3.13 4.88
N SER A 209 8.16 1.89 4.64
CA SER A 209 9.37 1.33 5.24
C SER A 209 10.63 2.03 4.74
N GLY A 210 10.68 2.50 3.50
CA GLY A 210 11.76 3.35 2.97
C GLY A 210 11.86 4.70 3.69
N LEU A 211 10.73 5.38 3.92
CA LEU A 211 10.69 6.62 4.70
C LEU A 211 11.10 6.39 6.15
N SER A 212 10.60 5.33 6.77
CA SER A 212 10.96 4.95 8.15
C SER A 212 12.44 4.55 8.26
N PHE A 213 13.00 3.90 7.23
CA PHE A 213 14.42 3.57 7.16
C PHE A 213 15.28 4.83 7.19
N LEU A 214 14.83 5.90 6.52
CA LEU A 214 15.46 7.22 6.50
C LEU A 214 15.13 8.09 7.72
N GLY A 215 14.40 7.56 8.71
CA GLY A 215 14.08 8.25 9.96
C GLY A 215 12.88 9.20 9.87
N LEU A 216 12.13 9.20 8.77
CA LEU A 216 10.99 10.10 8.52
C LEU A 216 9.62 9.51 8.91
N GLY A 217 9.60 8.21 9.24
CA GLY A 217 8.38 7.51 9.65
C GLY A 217 8.28 7.35 11.16
N THR A 218 8.27 6.11 11.63
CA THR A 218 8.14 5.79 13.06
C THR A 218 9.35 6.20 13.88
N GLN A 219 9.07 6.66 15.09
CA GLN A 219 10.10 6.93 16.10
C GLN A 219 10.14 5.80 17.15
N PRO A 220 11.34 5.45 17.67
CA PRO A 220 11.47 4.54 18.81
C PRO A 220 10.60 5.00 20.00
N PRO A 221 10.06 4.07 20.82
CA PRO A 221 10.35 2.63 20.86
C PRO A 221 9.49 1.76 19.94
N THR A 222 8.54 2.36 19.22
CA THR A 222 7.54 1.66 18.38
C THR A 222 8.23 0.76 17.35
N PRO A 223 7.86 -0.53 17.24
CA PRO A 223 8.41 -1.41 16.22
C PRO A 223 7.72 -1.17 14.87
N GLU A 224 8.52 -1.02 13.82
CA GLU A 224 8.09 -0.92 12.43
C GLU A 224 9.22 -1.45 11.55
N TRP A 225 8.86 -2.17 10.49
CA TRP A 225 9.83 -2.96 9.74
C TRP A 225 10.95 -2.13 9.10
N GLY A 226 10.65 -0.99 8.47
CA GLY A 226 11.65 -0.10 7.88
C GLY A 226 12.65 0.47 8.89
N SER A 227 12.17 0.92 10.04
CA SER A 227 13.03 1.39 11.13
C SER A 227 13.92 0.27 11.71
N MET A 228 13.39 -0.96 11.80
CA MET A 228 14.16 -2.14 12.23
C MET A 228 15.24 -2.50 11.21
N VAL A 229 14.92 -2.47 9.92
CA VAL A 229 15.88 -2.67 8.83
C VAL A 229 17.01 -1.62 8.90
N SER A 230 16.68 -0.35 9.18
CA SER A 230 17.67 0.72 9.35
C SER A 230 18.61 0.48 10.53
N GLY A 231 18.09 -0.01 11.65
CA GLY A 231 18.91 -0.42 12.80
C GLY A 231 19.88 -1.55 12.44
N GLY A 232 19.40 -2.62 11.80
CA GLY A 232 20.23 -3.75 11.40
C GLY A 232 21.22 -3.44 10.27
N ALA A 233 20.90 -2.50 9.37
CA ALA A 233 21.80 -2.08 8.29
C ALA A 233 23.11 -1.45 8.80
N LYS A 234 23.10 -0.89 10.02
CA LYS A 234 24.30 -0.35 10.68
C LYS A 234 25.19 -1.43 11.28
N VAL A 235 24.68 -2.65 11.47
CA VAL A 235 25.35 -3.73 12.18
C VAL A 235 25.20 -5.05 11.40
N ILE A 236 25.85 -5.09 10.24
CA ILE A 236 25.73 -6.17 9.25
C ILE A 236 26.13 -7.55 9.83
N GLN A 237 27.02 -7.58 10.83
CA GLN A 237 27.39 -8.82 11.53
C GLN A 237 26.21 -9.47 12.24
N ASN A 238 25.24 -8.66 12.70
CA ASN A 238 24.01 -9.08 13.35
C ASN A 238 22.86 -9.10 12.33
N TRP A 239 23.07 -9.86 11.26
CA TRP A 239 22.23 -9.89 10.05
C TRP A 239 20.74 -10.11 10.33
N TRP A 240 20.38 -10.81 11.41
CA TRP A 240 18.99 -11.10 11.77
C TRP A 240 18.17 -9.83 12.04
N VAL A 241 18.80 -8.78 12.57
CA VAL A 241 18.13 -7.53 12.96
C VAL A 241 17.49 -6.84 11.74
N SER A 242 18.15 -6.87 10.57
CA SER A 242 17.61 -6.32 9.32
C SER A 242 16.89 -7.36 8.46
N THR A 243 17.36 -8.62 8.47
CA THR A 243 16.87 -9.65 7.54
C THR A 243 15.42 -10.04 7.83
N PHE A 244 15.06 -10.30 9.09
CA PHE A 244 13.69 -10.72 9.43
C PHE A 244 12.61 -9.66 9.15
N PRO A 245 12.75 -8.38 9.56
CA PRO A 245 11.82 -7.34 9.14
C PRO A 245 11.86 -7.09 7.63
N GLY A 246 13.02 -7.23 6.98
CA GLY A 246 13.13 -7.15 5.51
C GLY A 246 12.35 -8.24 4.79
N LEU A 247 12.40 -9.49 5.28
CA LEU A 247 11.59 -10.60 4.78
C LEU A 247 10.09 -10.39 5.00
N ALA A 248 9.71 -9.72 6.09
CA ALA A 248 8.32 -9.34 6.33
C ALA A 248 7.81 -8.36 5.27
N ILE A 249 8.57 -7.29 5.01
CA ILE A 249 8.27 -6.33 3.94
C ILE A 249 8.19 -7.06 2.59
N PHE A 250 9.23 -7.83 2.24
CA PHE A 250 9.30 -8.54 0.97
C PHE A 250 8.10 -9.48 0.76
N SER A 251 7.80 -10.33 1.76
CA SER A 251 6.73 -11.31 1.65
C SER A 251 5.36 -10.66 1.47
N VAL A 252 5.03 -9.62 2.27
CA VAL A 252 3.76 -8.90 2.09
C VAL A 252 3.67 -8.24 0.72
N SER A 253 4.74 -7.57 0.27
CA SER A 253 4.74 -6.89 -1.02
C SER A 253 4.57 -7.87 -2.18
N VAL A 254 5.22 -9.03 -2.13
CA VAL A 254 5.02 -10.10 -3.13
C VAL A 254 3.58 -10.64 -3.05
N GLY A 255 3.06 -10.89 -1.85
CA GLY A 255 1.69 -11.35 -1.66
C GLY A 255 0.65 -10.40 -2.27
N ALA A 256 0.77 -9.10 -1.99
CA ALA A 256 -0.10 -8.07 -2.53
C ALA A 256 -0.03 -7.97 -4.07
N ASN A 257 1.19 -8.05 -4.64
CA ASN A 257 1.37 -8.06 -6.09
C ASN A 257 0.70 -9.28 -6.75
N PHE A 258 0.88 -10.48 -6.18
CA PHE A 258 0.23 -11.69 -6.70
C PHE A 258 -1.30 -11.64 -6.61
N VAL A 259 -1.86 -11.04 -5.55
CA VAL A 259 -3.31 -10.81 -5.46
C VAL A 259 -3.78 -9.86 -6.55
N GLY A 260 -3.08 -8.74 -6.76
CA GLY A 260 -3.44 -7.76 -7.78
C GLY A 260 -3.35 -8.29 -9.20
N ASP A 261 -2.29 -9.03 -9.53
CA ASP A 261 -2.16 -9.68 -10.84
C ASP A 261 -3.27 -10.70 -11.10
N GLY A 262 -3.62 -11.50 -10.09
CA GLY A 262 -4.74 -12.44 -10.22
C GLY A 262 -6.09 -11.73 -10.38
N LEU A 263 -6.36 -10.67 -9.62
CA LEU A 263 -7.57 -9.87 -9.77
C LEU A 263 -7.65 -9.22 -11.16
N ARG A 264 -6.53 -8.72 -11.67
CA ARG A 264 -6.43 -8.19 -13.03
C ARG A 264 -6.83 -9.22 -14.06
N ASP A 265 -6.29 -10.44 -13.94
CA ASP A 265 -6.57 -11.54 -14.86
C ASP A 265 -8.06 -11.94 -14.82
N PHE A 266 -8.70 -11.96 -13.64
CA PHE A 266 -10.15 -12.27 -13.54
C PHE A 266 -11.05 -11.19 -14.13
N LEU A 267 -10.60 -9.94 -14.11
CA LEU A 267 -11.36 -8.78 -14.58
C LEU A 267 -11.08 -8.43 -16.05
N ASP A 268 -10.05 -9.00 -16.68
CA ASP A 268 -9.77 -8.80 -18.10
C ASP A 268 -10.81 -9.56 -18.98
N PRO A 269 -11.67 -8.86 -19.73
CA PRO A 269 -12.67 -9.49 -20.57
C PRO A 269 -12.08 -10.25 -21.77
N LYS A 270 -10.82 -9.98 -22.15
CA LYS A 270 -10.17 -10.67 -23.28
C LYS A 270 -9.81 -12.12 -22.95
N LEU A 271 -9.57 -12.43 -21.67
CA LEU A 271 -9.27 -13.80 -21.22
C LEU A 271 -10.52 -14.71 -21.16
N LYS A 272 -11.73 -14.16 -21.32
CA LYS A 272 -13.00 -14.91 -21.35
C LYS A 272 -13.47 -15.30 -22.75
N LYS A 273 -12.82 -14.82 -23.82
CA LYS A 273 -13.23 -15.06 -25.22
C LYS A 273 -12.42 -16.17 -25.92
N GLU A 274 -11.55 -16.87 -25.20
CA GLU A 274 -10.79 -18.05 -25.67
C GLU A 274 -11.05 -19.24 -24.74
#